data_AF-A0A1M5SBV7-F1
#
_entry.id   AF-A0A1M5SBV7-F1
#
_cell.length_a   1.000
_cell.length_b   1.000
_cell.length_c   1.000
_cell.angle_alpha   90.00
_cell.angle_beta   90.00
_cell.angle_gamma   90.00
#
_symmetry.space_group_name_H-M   'P 1'
#
loop_
_entity.id
_entity.type
_entity.pdbx_description
1 polymer ?
#
loop_
_entity_poly.entity_id
_entity_poly.type
_entity_poly.pdbx_seq_one_letter_code
_entity_poly.pdbx_strand_id
1 'polypeptide(L)'
;MIFNLHAKLLALSAVALLALSACDDESSFAPRDDEPTSSSSESVTPQSSSSETSVSSSSSKVPEPVEGSSVASSSSARSSSSAEPALSSAEGGEDLSSSSSAKSSSSAKSSSSAKSSSSSVSSSSEYVPFDHSKTLGYQKFDEDGYKTFRDPRNGRSYYYITITGTDTVHKVASVTVMAENLNIGIDVPGNQNQSDDNNIERYCYNNDTTNCDQFGGLYQWAEAMQLPSRCNTESCAELIQENHQGICPDGWRLFNFNDYVIVINAEWNDDGVKGMRSTYGFSGTNYSGFSLVGAGLRDPEGGVFKSLKKVAFWFYPQEHSYDVTVYAMGGYVSGSNERAPQPDDGDLKTYGFSVRCVKVE
;
A
#
# COMPACT_ATOMS: atom_id res chain seq x y z
N MET A 1 61.32 18.47 -8.49
CA MET A 1 61.20 17.41 -9.52
C MET A 1 61.28 16.07 -8.81
N ILE A 2 60.36 15.12 -9.08
CA ILE A 2 60.58 13.65 -9.10
C ILE A 2 61.06 13.01 -7.74
N PHE A 3 60.50 11.94 -7.16
CA PHE A 3 59.51 10.89 -7.50
C PHE A 3 58.76 10.52 -6.19
N ASN A 4 57.50 10.05 -6.29
CA ASN A 4 56.84 9.11 -5.36
C ASN A 4 55.42 8.83 -5.89
N LEU A 5 54.74 7.71 -5.68
CA LEU A 5 55.04 6.29 -5.51
C LEU A 5 53.63 5.66 -5.46
N HIS A 6 53.42 4.61 -6.24
CA HIS A 6 52.22 3.79 -6.37
C HIS A 6 51.17 3.77 -5.22
N ALA A 7 49.90 3.90 -5.59
CA ALA A 7 48.86 2.96 -5.17
C ALA A 7 47.74 2.88 -6.23
N LYS A 8 47.34 1.66 -6.63
CA LYS A 8 46.12 1.40 -7.41
C LYS A 8 45.05 0.87 -6.47
N LEU A 9 43.79 1.23 -6.70
CA LEU A 9 42.68 0.30 -6.46
C LEU A 9 41.61 0.54 -7.53
N LEU A 10 41.32 -0.49 -8.33
CA LEU A 10 40.22 -0.47 -9.29
C LEU A 10 38.95 -1.00 -8.63
N ALA A 11 37.80 -0.47 -9.05
CA ALA A 11 36.51 -1.08 -8.78
C ALA A 11 36.39 -2.44 -9.50
N LEU A 12 35.75 -3.41 -8.85
CA LEU A 12 35.16 -4.58 -9.51
C LEU A 12 33.72 -4.76 -9.03
N SER A 13 32.80 -4.82 -9.99
CA SER A 13 31.41 -5.24 -9.77
C SER A 13 31.34 -6.76 -9.71
N ALA A 14 30.52 -7.31 -8.82
CA ALA A 14 30.31 -8.74 -8.67
C ALA A 14 28.91 -9.13 -9.18
N VAL A 15 28.86 -9.69 -10.39
CA VAL A 15 27.67 -10.38 -10.91
C VAL A 15 27.87 -11.88 -10.68
N ALA A 16 27.03 -12.48 -9.84
CA ALA A 16 27.07 -13.92 -9.56
C ALA A 16 26.18 -14.69 -10.55
N LEU A 17 26.81 -15.38 -11.51
CA LEU A 17 26.17 -16.41 -12.33
C LEU A 17 26.48 -17.79 -11.72
N LEU A 18 25.47 -18.48 -11.22
CA LEU A 18 25.58 -19.88 -10.80
C LEU A 18 25.13 -20.80 -11.94
N ALA A 19 26.09 -21.48 -12.56
CA ALA A 19 25.85 -22.65 -13.39
C ALA A 19 26.03 -23.90 -12.50
N LEU A 20 25.01 -24.77 -12.45
CA LEU A 20 25.11 -26.06 -11.76
C LEU A 20 25.62 -27.14 -12.72
N SER A 21 26.53 -27.96 -12.20
CA SER A 21 27.24 -29.03 -12.90
C SER A 21 26.38 -30.27 -13.10
N ALA A 22 26.53 -30.90 -14.27
CA ALA A 22 26.10 -32.29 -14.48
C ALA A 22 27.13 -33.27 -13.89
N CYS A 23 26.63 -34.32 -13.24
CA CYS A 23 27.39 -35.52 -12.90
C CYS A 23 26.49 -36.75 -13.14
N ASP A 24 26.71 -37.44 -14.26
CA ASP A 24 26.42 -38.87 -14.36
C ASP A 24 27.54 -39.64 -13.62
N ASP A 25 27.20 -40.73 -12.94
CA ASP A 25 27.93 -41.99 -13.13
C ASP A 25 27.12 -43.20 -12.65
N GLU A 26 27.29 -44.34 -13.34
CA GLU A 26 26.56 -45.58 -13.08
C GLU A 26 27.18 -46.42 -11.93
N SER A 27 26.35 -47.25 -11.28
CA SER A 27 26.76 -48.56 -10.79
C SER A 27 25.57 -49.50 -10.58
N SER A 28 25.58 -50.65 -11.26
CA SER A 28 24.57 -51.72 -11.17
C SER A 28 24.95 -52.78 -10.12
N PHE A 29 23.98 -53.33 -9.36
CA PHE A 29 23.66 -54.79 -9.30
C PHE A 29 22.60 -55.18 -8.24
N ALA A 30 21.43 -55.63 -8.73
CA ALA A 30 20.61 -56.82 -8.34
C ALA A 30 20.28 -57.23 -6.87
N PRO A 31 19.15 -57.96 -6.64
CA PRO A 31 18.40 -57.92 -5.38
C PRO A 31 18.48 -59.22 -4.53
N ARG A 32 17.85 -59.20 -3.34
CA ARG A 32 17.25 -60.37 -2.67
C ARG A 32 15.96 -60.02 -1.94
N ASP A 33 14.96 -60.87 -2.11
CA ASP A 33 13.68 -60.89 -1.41
C ASP A 33 13.79 -61.52 0.00
N ASP A 34 12.86 -61.19 0.90
CA ASP A 34 12.00 -62.16 1.63
C ASP A 34 11.29 -61.50 2.85
N GLU A 35 9.96 -61.49 2.81
CA GLU A 35 9.03 -61.29 3.94
C GLU A 35 8.69 -62.66 4.58
N PRO A 36 7.79 -62.78 5.60
CA PRO A 36 7.55 -61.98 6.81
C PRO A 36 7.60 -62.90 8.07
N THR A 37 7.11 -62.47 9.26
CA THR A 37 6.22 -63.28 10.17
C THR A 37 5.84 -62.53 11.47
N SER A 38 4.58 -62.73 11.85
CA SER A 38 3.70 -62.08 12.84
C SER A 38 3.92 -62.27 14.37
N SER A 39 3.17 -61.44 15.13
CA SER A 39 2.46 -61.72 16.41
C SER A 39 3.31 -61.70 17.72
N SER A 40 2.82 -61.32 18.92
CA SER A 40 1.47 -60.98 19.47
C SER A 40 1.63 -59.85 20.51
N SER A 41 0.77 -58.83 20.59
CA SER A 41 -0.50 -58.78 21.37
C SER A 41 -0.41 -59.18 22.85
N GLU A 42 -0.59 -58.23 23.77
CA GLU A 42 -1.57 -58.35 24.86
C GLU A 42 -1.95 -57.00 25.49
N SER A 43 -3.15 -56.90 26.05
CA SER A 43 -3.80 -55.65 26.44
C SER A 43 -4.71 -55.85 27.66
N VAL A 44 -4.47 -55.15 28.78
CA VAL A 44 -5.43 -55.06 29.90
C VAL A 44 -5.38 -53.70 30.59
N THR A 45 -6.54 -53.08 30.76
CA THR A 45 -6.88 -52.02 31.73
C THR A 45 -8.05 -52.55 32.59
N PRO A 46 -8.62 -51.85 33.62
CA PRO A 46 -8.26 -50.58 34.26
C PRO A 46 -8.28 -50.66 35.82
N GLN A 47 -8.28 -49.50 36.51
CA GLN A 47 -9.29 -49.09 37.52
C GLN A 47 -8.78 -48.45 38.84
N SER A 48 -9.53 -47.43 39.26
CA SER A 48 -9.36 -46.39 40.29
C SER A 48 -9.40 -46.80 41.78
N SER A 49 -8.87 -45.92 42.65
CA SER A 49 -9.49 -45.37 43.90
C SER A 49 -8.53 -44.34 44.55
N SER A 50 -8.85 -43.05 44.71
CA SER A 50 -9.49 -42.39 45.89
C SER A 50 -8.85 -42.73 47.25
N SER A 51 -8.51 -41.79 48.15
CA SER A 51 -9.40 -40.74 48.69
C SER A 51 -8.66 -39.60 49.45
N GLU A 52 -9.26 -38.38 49.45
CA GLU A 52 -9.54 -37.48 50.59
C GLU A 52 -8.65 -37.54 51.87
N THR A 53 -8.26 -36.43 52.53
CA THR A 53 -9.18 -35.47 53.18
C THR A 53 -8.55 -34.10 53.52
N SER A 54 -9.43 -33.12 53.77
CA SER A 54 -9.22 -31.67 54.05
C SER A 54 -8.83 -31.26 55.48
N VAL A 55 -8.29 -30.03 55.64
CA VAL A 55 -8.65 -29.09 56.74
C VAL A 55 -8.70 -27.63 56.24
N SER A 56 -9.51 -26.78 56.88
CA SER A 56 -10.01 -25.49 56.37
C SER A 56 -9.71 -24.28 57.30
N SER A 57 -10.20 -23.08 56.90
CA SER A 57 -10.45 -21.82 57.67
C SER A 57 -9.45 -20.66 57.50
N SER A 58 -9.84 -19.36 57.43
CA SER A 58 -11.17 -18.72 57.26
C SER A 58 -11.10 -17.20 56.91
N SER A 59 -12.15 -16.69 56.24
CA SER A 59 -12.78 -15.34 56.32
C SER A 59 -11.95 -14.04 56.16
N SER A 60 -12.17 -13.15 55.18
CA SER A 60 -13.33 -12.26 54.90
C SER A 60 -13.45 -10.97 55.76
N LYS A 61 -13.27 -9.77 55.15
CA LYS A 61 -14.30 -8.68 55.14
C LYS A 61 -13.91 -7.42 54.33
N VAL A 62 -14.94 -6.82 53.73
CA VAL A 62 -15.07 -5.40 53.27
C VAL A 62 -16.25 -4.80 54.08
N PRO A 63 -16.20 -3.53 54.53
CA PRO A 63 -17.06 -2.50 53.92
C PRO A 63 -16.49 -1.05 53.89
N GLU A 64 -17.15 -0.20 53.10
CA GLU A 64 -16.99 1.27 52.96
C GLU A 64 -17.79 2.04 54.06
N PRO A 65 -18.30 3.28 53.85
CA PRO A 65 -17.63 4.60 53.74
C PRO A 65 -18.16 5.63 54.78
N VAL A 66 -17.64 6.87 54.83
CA VAL A 66 -18.34 8.07 55.38
C VAL A 66 -17.86 9.39 54.75
N GLU A 67 -18.79 10.35 54.60
CA GLU A 67 -18.59 11.71 54.05
C GLU A 67 -18.18 12.77 55.12
N GLY A 68 -17.83 14.00 54.67
CA GLY A 68 -18.15 15.21 55.47
C GLY A 68 -17.30 16.47 55.26
N SER A 69 -17.84 17.43 54.48
CA SER A 69 -17.58 18.91 54.45
C SER A 69 -17.14 19.59 55.77
N SER A 70 -16.55 20.81 55.84
CA SER A 70 -16.18 21.89 54.88
C SER A 70 -15.41 23.00 55.65
N VAL A 71 -14.76 23.97 54.96
CA VAL A 71 -14.82 25.45 55.22
C VAL A 71 -14.03 26.25 54.15
N ALA A 72 -14.25 27.57 54.06
CA ALA A 72 -13.96 28.41 52.90
C ALA A 72 -12.80 29.44 53.06
N SER A 73 -12.34 29.97 51.91
CA SER A 73 -11.84 31.34 51.60
C SER A 73 -11.21 32.21 52.70
N SER A 74 -10.08 32.93 52.48
CA SER A 74 -10.08 34.15 51.65
C SER A 74 -8.78 34.99 51.74
N SER A 75 -8.50 35.78 50.68
CA SER A 75 -7.74 37.06 50.70
C SER A 75 -6.21 37.01 51.02
N SER A 76 -5.32 37.95 50.69
CA SER A 76 -5.31 39.27 49.99
C SER A 76 -3.92 39.39 49.28
N ALA A 77 -3.72 39.93 48.07
CA ALA A 77 -3.97 41.27 47.53
C ALA A 77 -3.09 42.41 48.08
N ARG A 78 -2.13 42.89 47.26
CA ARG A 78 -1.58 44.27 47.11
C ARG A 78 -0.54 44.23 45.95
N SER A 79 -0.62 44.97 44.83
CA SER A 79 -0.88 46.41 44.57
C SER A 79 0.30 47.30 45.01
N SER A 80 0.77 48.31 44.26
CA SER A 80 0.13 49.13 43.19
C SER A 80 1.14 49.96 42.34
N SER A 81 0.62 50.69 41.32
CA SER A 81 1.02 52.05 40.83
C SER A 81 2.39 52.24 40.14
N SER A 82 2.63 53.15 39.17
CA SER A 82 1.85 54.15 38.39
C SER A 82 2.78 54.79 37.32
N ALA A 83 2.39 55.53 36.26
CA ALA A 83 1.11 55.83 35.58
C ALA A 83 1.37 56.54 34.21
N GLU A 84 0.29 56.75 33.44
CA GLU A 84 0.15 57.65 32.24
C GLU A 84 0.49 59.14 32.53
N PRO A 85 0.86 59.98 31.53
CA PRO A 85 -0.16 60.69 30.71
C PRO A 85 0.18 61.02 29.22
N ALA A 86 -0.70 60.58 28.32
CA ALA A 86 -1.52 61.37 27.37
C ALA A 86 -1.02 62.65 26.61
N LEU A 87 -1.45 62.69 25.33
CA LEU A 87 -2.05 63.80 24.53
C LEU A 87 -1.25 64.65 23.49
N SER A 88 -1.73 64.55 22.24
CA SER A 88 -1.83 65.57 21.14
C SER A 88 -0.55 66.24 20.60
N SER A 89 -0.34 66.32 19.28
CA SER A 89 -1.15 67.13 18.34
C SER A 89 -0.91 66.76 16.87
N ALA A 90 -1.81 67.21 15.99
CA ALA A 90 -1.67 67.10 14.54
C ALA A 90 -0.87 68.28 13.95
N GLU A 91 -0.33 68.11 12.74
CA GLU A 91 -0.52 69.10 11.66
C GLU A 91 -0.22 68.47 10.29
N GLY A 92 -1.02 68.83 9.29
CA GLY A 92 -0.74 68.60 7.88
C GLY A 92 -0.26 69.90 7.24
N GLY A 93 0.62 69.80 6.24
CA GLY A 93 1.11 70.92 5.44
C GLY A 93 1.26 70.47 4.00
N GLU A 94 0.80 71.31 3.07
CA GLU A 94 0.54 70.93 1.68
C GLU A 94 1.65 71.43 0.73
N ASP A 95 1.34 71.49 -0.57
CA ASP A 95 2.10 72.15 -1.65
C ASP A 95 3.35 71.45 -2.27
N LEU A 96 3.62 71.58 -3.59
CA LEU A 96 2.75 71.64 -4.77
C LEU A 96 3.62 71.49 -6.06
N SER A 97 3.07 70.82 -7.09
CA SER A 97 3.21 71.13 -8.53
C SER A 97 4.55 71.05 -9.31
N SER A 98 4.53 70.22 -10.38
CA SER A 98 5.05 70.51 -11.77
C SER A 98 6.58 70.66 -11.98
N SER A 99 7.22 70.38 -13.13
CA SER A 99 6.87 70.02 -14.52
C SER A 99 8.10 69.22 -15.11
N SER A 100 8.25 68.75 -16.37
CA SER A 100 7.72 69.17 -17.67
C SER A 100 7.87 68.11 -18.79
N SER A 101 6.82 68.03 -19.61
CA SER A 101 6.72 67.87 -21.09
C SER A 101 7.82 67.24 -21.99
N ALA A 102 7.30 66.51 -23.00
CA ALA A 102 7.67 66.44 -24.44
C ALA A 102 8.49 65.21 -24.95
N LYS A 103 8.35 64.74 -26.21
CA LYS A 103 7.23 64.60 -27.19
C LYS A 103 7.74 63.79 -28.42
N SER A 104 6.85 63.12 -29.17
CA SER A 104 7.06 62.65 -30.58
C SER A 104 8.05 61.46 -30.81
N SER A 105 7.97 60.60 -31.85
CA SER A 105 6.94 60.32 -32.88
C SER A 105 7.31 59.11 -33.78
N SER A 106 6.32 58.30 -34.21
CA SER A 106 6.18 57.58 -35.52
C SER A 106 7.37 56.76 -36.12
N SER A 107 7.19 55.53 -36.62
CA SER A 107 6.62 55.27 -37.97
C SER A 107 6.54 53.78 -38.37
N ALA A 108 5.60 53.49 -39.27
CA ALA A 108 5.12 52.20 -39.80
C ALA A 108 6.06 51.31 -40.65
N LYS A 109 5.66 50.02 -40.78
CA LYS A 109 5.55 49.19 -42.02
C LYS A 109 4.80 47.87 -41.70
N SER A 110 3.65 47.56 -42.34
CA SER A 110 3.50 46.73 -43.58
C SER A 110 3.76 45.21 -43.36
N SER A 111 2.99 44.24 -43.88
CA SER A 111 1.74 44.25 -44.68
C SER A 111 1.15 42.83 -44.87
N SER A 112 -0.16 42.75 -45.18
CA SER A 112 -0.85 41.72 -46.01
C SER A 112 -0.78 40.21 -45.67
N SER A 113 -1.88 39.71 -45.10
CA SER A 113 -2.78 38.69 -45.67
C SER A 113 -2.23 37.44 -46.37
N ALA A 114 -2.44 36.27 -45.75
CA ALA A 114 -2.75 35.02 -46.45
C ALA A 114 -3.81 34.23 -45.66
N LYS A 115 -4.94 33.89 -46.31
CA LYS A 115 -5.89 32.90 -45.78
C LYS A 115 -5.30 31.51 -45.99
N SER A 116 -4.91 30.84 -44.91
CA SER A 116 -4.71 29.39 -44.90
C SER A 116 -5.89 28.76 -44.18
N SER A 117 -6.65 27.93 -44.89
CA SER A 117 -7.84 27.26 -44.36
C SER A 117 -7.47 26.35 -43.20
N SER A 118 -7.83 26.72 -41.98
CA SER A 118 -7.75 25.83 -40.82
C SER A 118 -8.87 24.79 -40.92
N SER A 119 -8.64 23.72 -41.69
CA SER A 119 -9.40 22.48 -41.56
C SER A 119 -8.98 21.79 -40.25
N SER A 120 -9.38 22.38 -39.12
CA SER A 120 -9.29 21.78 -37.80
C SER A 120 -10.28 20.62 -37.75
N VAL A 121 -9.86 19.47 -38.26
CA VAL A 121 -10.48 18.18 -37.94
C VAL A 121 -10.18 17.88 -36.47
N SER A 122 -11.00 18.47 -35.60
CA SER A 122 -11.06 18.12 -34.18
C SER A 122 -11.62 16.71 -34.04
N SER A 123 -10.80 15.71 -34.36
CA SER A 123 -11.04 14.31 -34.05
C SER A 123 -10.68 14.02 -32.59
N SER A 124 -11.21 14.83 -31.67
CA SER A 124 -11.22 14.52 -30.25
C SER A 124 -12.34 13.51 -30.00
N SER A 125 -12.06 12.24 -30.29
CA SER A 125 -12.87 11.15 -29.74
C SER A 125 -12.89 11.29 -28.23
N GLU A 126 -14.07 11.42 -27.64
CA GLU A 126 -14.21 11.45 -26.18
C GLU A 126 -13.59 10.20 -25.57
N TYR A 127 -12.97 10.35 -24.39
CA TYR A 127 -12.36 9.23 -23.70
C TYR A 127 -13.44 8.22 -23.28
N VAL A 128 -13.26 6.96 -23.67
CA VAL A 128 -14.11 5.84 -23.25
C VAL A 128 -13.42 5.13 -22.09
N PRO A 129 -14.00 5.12 -20.88
CA PRO A 129 -13.45 4.42 -19.72
C PRO A 129 -13.18 2.94 -20.00
N PHE A 130 -12.20 2.37 -19.30
CA PHE A 130 -11.88 0.97 -19.41
C PHE A 130 -13.01 0.10 -18.82
N ASP A 131 -13.40 -0.91 -19.60
CA ASP A 131 -14.37 -1.91 -19.19
C ASP A 131 -13.72 -2.94 -18.25
N HIS A 132 -13.84 -2.69 -16.95
CA HIS A 132 -13.31 -3.53 -15.88
C HIS A 132 -13.88 -4.95 -15.84
N SER A 133 -15.03 -5.22 -16.49
CA SER A 133 -15.57 -6.59 -16.57
C SER A 133 -14.67 -7.57 -17.36
N LYS A 134 -13.69 -7.03 -18.10
CA LYS A 134 -12.67 -7.77 -18.84
C LYS A 134 -11.62 -8.43 -17.94
N THR A 135 -11.29 -7.85 -16.78
CA THR A 135 -10.28 -8.43 -15.87
C THR A 135 -10.85 -9.55 -14.99
N LEU A 136 -12.16 -9.51 -14.76
CA LEU A 136 -12.91 -10.45 -13.94
C LEU A 136 -12.90 -11.88 -14.51
N GLY A 137 -12.85 -12.86 -13.61
CA GLY A 137 -12.84 -14.29 -13.92
C GLY A 137 -14.21 -14.83 -14.33
N TYR A 138 -14.36 -16.16 -14.33
CA TYR A 138 -15.63 -16.81 -14.64
C TYR A 138 -16.70 -16.55 -13.57
N GLN A 139 -16.28 -16.22 -12.33
CA GLN A 139 -17.14 -16.00 -11.18
C GLN A 139 -18.16 -14.86 -11.38
N LYS A 140 -17.99 -14.02 -12.41
CA LYS A 140 -19.00 -13.02 -12.81
C LYS A 140 -20.32 -13.61 -13.33
N PHE A 141 -20.39 -14.91 -13.55
CA PHE A 141 -21.60 -15.64 -13.94
C PHE A 141 -22.31 -16.29 -12.74
N ASP A 142 -21.69 -16.29 -11.55
CA ASP A 142 -22.23 -16.91 -10.34
C ASP A 142 -23.07 -15.89 -9.53
N GLU A 143 -24.13 -16.33 -8.87
CA GLU A 143 -25.02 -15.44 -8.09
C GLU A 143 -24.30 -14.76 -6.92
N ASP A 144 -23.33 -15.46 -6.31
CA ASP A 144 -22.47 -14.95 -5.24
C ASP A 144 -21.13 -14.36 -5.71
N GLY A 145 -20.99 -14.16 -7.03
CA GLY A 145 -19.80 -13.64 -7.68
C GLY A 145 -19.50 -12.15 -7.42
N TYR A 146 -18.91 -11.50 -8.42
CA TYR A 146 -18.47 -10.11 -8.30
C TYR A 146 -19.63 -9.14 -8.06
N LYS A 147 -19.56 -8.44 -6.94
CA LYS A 147 -20.49 -7.37 -6.53
C LYS A 147 -19.80 -6.01 -6.76
N THR A 148 -20.54 -4.91 -6.74
CA THR A 148 -19.99 -3.56 -6.96
C THR A 148 -20.13 -2.66 -5.74
N PHE A 149 -19.10 -1.87 -5.46
CA PHE A 149 -19.06 -0.85 -4.42
C PHE A 149 -18.75 0.50 -5.05
N ARG A 150 -19.56 1.52 -4.79
CA ARG A 150 -19.30 2.89 -5.27
C ARG A 150 -18.61 3.71 -4.18
N ASP A 151 -17.37 4.09 -4.44
CA ASP A 151 -16.60 4.95 -3.55
C ASP A 151 -17.19 6.38 -3.59
N PRO A 152 -17.68 6.94 -2.47
CA PRO A 152 -18.29 8.26 -2.45
C PRO A 152 -17.29 9.39 -2.71
N ARG A 153 -15.98 9.14 -2.54
CA ARG A 153 -14.92 10.17 -2.60
C ARG A 153 -14.59 10.62 -4.02
N ASN A 154 -14.72 9.72 -5.00
CA ASN A 154 -14.55 10.02 -6.44
C ASN A 154 -15.75 9.58 -7.31
N GLY A 155 -16.73 8.88 -6.74
CA GLY A 155 -17.90 8.36 -7.45
C GLY A 155 -17.65 7.13 -8.33
N ARG A 156 -16.43 6.58 -8.35
CA ARG A 156 -16.06 5.36 -9.10
C ARG A 156 -16.68 4.13 -8.45
N SER A 157 -17.18 3.23 -9.28
CA SER A 157 -17.58 1.88 -8.85
C SER A 157 -16.42 0.92 -9.04
N TYR A 158 -16.15 0.11 -8.02
CA TYR A 158 -15.17 -0.98 -8.03
C TYR A 158 -15.87 -2.32 -7.87
N TYR A 159 -15.43 -3.33 -8.61
CA TYR A 159 -15.80 -4.72 -8.36
C TYR A 159 -15.11 -5.26 -7.10
N TYR A 160 -15.82 -6.10 -6.35
CA TYR A 160 -15.29 -6.87 -5.21
C TYR A 160 -15.92 -8.26 -5.16
N ILE A 161 -15.27 -9.18 -4.46
CA ILE A 161 -15.71 -10.58 -4.31
C ILE A 161 -15.35 -11.10 -2.93
N THR A 162 -16.14 -12.03 -2.39
CA THR A 162 -15.82 -12.79 -1.18
C THR A 162 -15.18 -14.11 -1.59
N ILE A 163 -13.97 -14.38 -1.09
CA ILE A 163 -13.17 -15.56 -1.42
C ILE A 163 -13.02 -16.39 -0.16
N THR A 164 -13.45 -17.64 -0.20
CA THR A 164 -13.22 -18.63 0.87
C THR A 164 -11.96 -19.44 0.55
N GLY A 165 -11.12 -19.65 1.56
CA GLY A 165 -9.86 -20.38 1.45
C GLY A 165 -9.33 -20.79 2.82
N THR A 166 -8.02 -20.95 2.95
CA THR A 166 -7.36 -21.21 4.26
C THR A 166 -6.34 -20.15 4.65
N ASP A 167 -6.34 -19.79 5.93
CA ASP A 167 -5.48 -18.76 6.51
C ASP A 167 -4.05 -19.24 6.80
N THR A 168 -3.22 -18.35 7.38
CA THR A 168 -1.83 -18.64 7.77
C THR A 168 -1.67 -19.75 8.82
N VAL A 169 -2.75 -20.20 9.48
CA VAL A 169 -2.76 -21.32 10.44
C VAL A 169 -3.59 -22.50 9.93
N HIS A 170 -3.83 -22.57 8.61
CA HIS A 170 -4.57 -23.61 7.90
C HIS A 170 -6.03 -23.81 8.38
N LYS A 171 -6.67 -22.76 8.89
CA LYS A 171 -8.11 -22.75 9.18
C LYS A 171 -8.88 -22.20 8.00
N VAL A 172 -10.11 -22.69 7.80
CA VAL A 172 -11.03 -22.13 6.81
C VAL A 172 -11.39 -20.70 7.21
N ALA A 173 -11.21 -19.77 6.27
CA ALA A 173 -11.49 -18.34 6.45
C ALA A 173 -11.98 -17.73 5.14
N SER A 174 -12.65 -16.58 5.22
CA SER A 174 -13.09 -15.79 4.08
C SER A 174 -12.43 -14.42 4.06
N VAL A 175 -12.32 -13.85 2.86
CA VAL A 175 -11.88 -12.46 2.67
C VAL A 175 -12.72 -11.78 1.60
N THR A 176 -13.30 -10.63 1.93
CA THR A 176 -14.06 -9.81 0.98
C THR A 176 -13.17 -8.71 0.43
N VAL A 177 -12.71 -8.84 -0.83
CA VAL A 177 -11.62 -8.04 -1.40
C VAL A 177 -12.00 -7.37 -2.72
N MET A 178 -11.47 -6.17 -2.97
CA MET A 178 -11.61 -5.50 -4.26
C MET A 178 -10.91 -6.27 -5.38
N ALA A 179 -11.64 -6.52 -6.46
CA ALA A 179 -11.18 -7.18 -7.69
C ALA A 179 -10.43 -6.21 -8.63
N GLU A 180 -10.52 -4.91 -8.36
CA GLU A 180 -9.74 -3.84 -8.97
C GLU A 180 -8.69 -3.27 -8.00
N ASN A 181 -7.65 -2.65 -8.56
CA ASN A 181 -6.74 -1.79 -7.79
C ASN A 181 -7.44 -0.45 -7.50
N LEU A 182 -7.19 0.13 -6.33
CA LEU A 182 -7.76 1.42 -5.95
C LEU A 182 -7.25 2.55 -6.87
N ASN A 183 -8.13 3.51 -7.21
CA ASN A 183 -7.81 4.68 -8.04
C ASN A 183 -8.43 5.95 -7.45
N ILE A 184 -7.83 6.47 -6.38
CA ILE A 184 -8.26 7.66 -5.65
C ILE A 184 -7.12 8.69 -5.57
N GLY A 185 -7.45 9.96 -5.34
CA GLY A 185 -6.47 11.04 -5.16
C GLY A 185 -6.24 11.93 -6.38
N ILE A 186 -5.35 12.91 -6.22
CA ILE A 186 -4.89 13.86 -7.24
C ILE A 186 -3.64 13.32 -7.97
N ASP A 187 -3.47 13.65 -9.24
CA ASP A 187 -2.35 13.14 -10.04
C ASP A 187 -1.05 13.90 -9.74
N VAL A 188 -0.03 13.16 -9.29
CA VAL A 188 1.33 13.66 -9.07
C VAL A 188 2.25 13.17 -10.19
N PRO A 189 3.13 14.01 -10.75
CA PRO A 189 4.15 13.57 -11.68
C PRO A 189 5.04 12.48 -11.08
N GLY A 190 5.28 11.39 -11.82
CA GLY A 190 6.09 10.26 -11.37
C GLY A 190 7.51 10.60 -10.92
N ASN A 191 8.05 11.79 -11.23
CA ASN A 191 9.37 12.25 -10.77
C ASN A 191 9.34 13.10 -9.48
N GLN A 192 8.16 13.30 -8.88
CA GLN A 192 7.95 13.96 -7.58
C GLN A 192 7.56 12.91 -6.52
N ASN A 193 7.66 13.26 -5.23
CA ASN A 193 7.18 12.41 -4.14
C ASN A 193 5.75 12.81 -3.76
N GLN A 194 5.00 11.84 -3.21
CA GLN A 194 3.74 12.10 -2.53
C GLN A 194 4.09 12.67 -1.14
N SER A 195 3.70 13.93 -0.92
CA SER A 195 4.14 14.77 0.19
C SER A 195 3.12 15.82 0.64
N ASP A 196 1.92 15.88 0.05
CA ASP A 196 0.81 16.68 0.60
C ASP A 196 -0.02 15.83 1.57
N ASP A 197 0.39 15.80 2.83
CA ASP A 197 -0.29 15.08 3.92
C ASP A 197 -1.79 15.45 4.11
N ASN A 198 -2.34 16.44 3.39
CA ASN A 198 -3.74 16.87 3.45
C ASN A 198 -4.62 16.30 2.32
N ASN A 199 -4.03 15.83 1.21
CA ASN A 199 -4.74 15.35 0.04
C ASN A 199 -4.22 13.98 -0.36
N ILE A 200 -5.12 13.05 -0.70
CA ILE A 200 -4.68 11.77 -1.26
C ILE A 200 -4.04 12.05 -2.62
N GLU A 201 -2.82 11.60 -2.82
CA GLU A 201 -2.04 11.76 -4.05
C GLU A 201 -1.85 10.40 -4.74
N ARG A 202 -1.78 10.35 -6.08
CA ARG A 202 -1.47 9.12 -6.84
C ARG A 202 -0.49 9.39 -7.97
N TYR A 203 0.32 8.38 -8.31
CA TYR A 203 0.92 8.32 -9.64
C TYR A 203 0.04 7.50 -10.57
N CYS A 204 -0.18 8.02 -11.78
CA CYS A 204 -0.62 7.21 -12.90
C CYS A 204 0.57 6.71 -13.69
N TYR A 205 0.54 5.45 -14.14
CA TYR A 205 1.65 4.88 -14.90
C TYR A 205 1.93 5.73 -16.15
N ASN A 206 3.20 6.14 -16.34
CA ASN A 206 3.64 7.10 -17.36
C ASN A 206 2.98 8.49 -17.32
N ASN A 207 2.43 8.91 -16.17
CA ASN A 207 1.64 10.14 -15.99
C ASN A 207 0.40 10.22 -16.91
N ASP A 208 -0.17 9.06 -17.25
CA ASP A 208 -1.32 8.93 -18.14
C ASP A 208 -2.51 8.36 -17.37
N THR A 209 -3.56 9.19 -17.20
CA THR A 209 -4.76 8.86 -16.43
C THR A 209 -5.54 7.67 -17.00
N THR A 210 -5.36 7.33 -18.28
CA THR A 210 -5.98 6.14 -18.87
C THR A 210 -5.35 4.84 -18.35
N ASN A 211 -4.08 4.86 -17.92
CA ASN A 211 -3.46 3.75 -17.21
C ASN A 211 -3.94 3.67 -15.75
N CYS A 212 -4.19 4.81 -15.09
CA CYS A 212 -4.84 4.82 -13.77
C CYS A 212 -6.23 4.20 -13.83
N ASP A 213 -7.01 4.54 -14.87
CA ASP A 213 -8.34 3.98 -15.02
C ASP A 213 -8.27 2.44 -15.11
N GLN A 214 -7.42 1.94 -16.01
CA GLN A 214 -7.27 0.50 -16.27
C GLN A 214 -6.57 -0.30 -15.16
N PHE A 215 -5.51 0.23 -14.52
CA PHE A 215 -4.63 -0.50 -13.61
C PHE A 215 -4.62 0.00 -12.16
N GLY A 216 -5.41 1.04 -11.84
CA GLY A 216 -5.36 1.71 -10.53
C GLY A 216 -4.23 2.73 -10.41
N GLY A 217 -4.27 3.49 -9.32
CA GLY A 217 -3.19 4.37 -8.92
C GLY A 217 -2.01 3.61 -8.32
N LEU A 218 -0.83 4.24 -8.33
CA LEU A 218 0.35 3.79 -7.61
C LEU A 218 0.66 4.77 -6.46
N TYR A 219 1.01 4.22 -5.30
CA TYR A 219 1.13 4.94 -4.04
C TYR A 219 2.41 4.53 -3.30
N GLN A 220 3.16 5.52 -2.79
CA GLN A 220 4.22 5.33 -1.80
C GLN A 220 3.62 4.77 -0.50
N TRP A 221 4.44 4.14 0.32
CA TRP A 221 3.93 3.41 1.48
C TRP A 221 3.22 4.33 2.48
N ALA A 222 3.80 5.48 2.83
CA ALA A 222 3.14 6.44 3.72
C ALA A 222 1.79 6.90 3.14
N GLU A 223 1.75 7.17 1.82
CA GLU A 223 0.53 7.55 1.11
C GLU A 223 -0.53 6.44 1.18
N ALA A 224 -0.18 5.20 0.81
CA ALA A 224 -1.08 4.05 0.89
C ALA A 224 -1.63 3.82 2.31
N MET A 225 -0.79 4.07 3.32
CA MET A 225 -1.11 4.00 4.74
C MET A 225 -1.90 5.22 5.26
N GLN A 226 -2.14 6.26 4.46
CA GLN A 226 -2.69 7.55 4.90
C GLN A 226 -1.91 8.12 6.11
N LEU A 227 -0.59 7.95 6.09
CA LEU A 227 0.34 8.44 7.10
C LEU A 227 1.13 9.65 6.55
N PRO A 228 1.63 10.53 7.43
CA PRO A 228 2.48 11.65 7.02
C PRO A 228 3.68 11.19 6.19
N SER A 229 3.95 11.90 5.10
CA SER A 229 4.95 11.53 4.08
C SER A 229 6.36 11.26 4.60
N ARG A 230 6.74 11.86 5.74
CA ARG A 230 7.98 11.57 6.49
C ARG A 230 8.15 10.09 6.84
N CYS A 231 7.04 9.36 7.03
CA CYS A 231 7.03 7.93 7.35
C CYS A 231 7.63 7.04 6.24
N ASN A 232 7.92 7.58 5.05
CA ASN A 232 8.74 6.93 4.03
C ASN A 232 10.25 6.89 4.36
N THR A 233 10.69 7.61 5.39
CA THR A 233 12.10 7.78 5.81
C THR A 233 12.36 7.59 7.30
N GLU A 234 11.31 7.37 8.10
CA GLU A 234 11.39 7.04 9.53
C GLU A 234 10.37 5.96 9.89
N SER A 235 10.50 5.36 11.07
CA SER A 235 9.48 4.45 11.59
C SER A 235 8.28 5.25 12.07
N CYS A 236 7.08 4.78 11.72
CA CYS A 236 5.80 5.32 12.19
C CYS A 236 4.93 4.21 12.78
N ALA A 237 5.55 3.19 13.39
CA ALA A 237 4.88 2.00 13.90
C ALA A 237 3.77 2.32 14.93
N GLU A 238 3.89 3.40 15.71
CA GLU A 238 2.87 3.85 16.66
C GLU A 238 1.60 4.43 16.02
N LEU A 239 1.64 4.74 14.72
CA LEU A 239 0.49 5.22 13.94
C LEU A 239 -0.24 4.08 13.21
N ILE A 240 0.37 2.90 13.13
CA ILE A 240 -0.21 1.71 12.49
C ILE A 240 -1.21 1.07 13.44
N GLN A 241 -2.40 0.77 12.94
CA GLN A 241 -3.48 0.16 13.72
C GLN A 241 -3.74 -1.28 13.26
N GLU A 242 -4.29 -2.10 14.15
CA GLU A 242 -4.93 -3.35 13.72
C GLU A 242 -6.04 -3.01 12.71
N ASN A 243 -6.15 -3.79 11.62
CA ASN A 243 -7.08 -3.51 10.53
C ASN A 243 -6.90 -2.11 9.88
N HIS A 244 -5.67 -1.61 9.80
CA HIS A 244 -5.32 -0.26 9.29
C HIS A 244 -6.05 0.12 7.99
N GLN A 245 -6.85 1.19 8.05
CA GLN A 245 -7.67 1.65 6.92
C GLN A 245 -6.81 2.11 5.72
N GLY A 246 -5.81 2.95 5.99
CA GLY A 246 -5.05 3.63 4.93
C GLY A 246 -5.95 4.45 4.00
N ILE A 247 -5.61 4.51 2.72
CA ILE A 247 -6.44 5.20 1.70
C ILE A 247 -7.71 4.41 1.29
N CYS A 248 -7.97 3.24 1.88
CA CYS A 248 -9.18 2.48 1.59
C CYS A 248 -10.45 3.22 2.06
N PRO A 249 -11.62 2.99 1.40
CA PRO A 249 -12.87 3.61 1.81
C PRO A 249 -13.31 3.16 3.22
N ASP A 250 -14.19 3.92 3.85
CA ASP A 250 -14.73 3.57 5.18
C ASP A 250 -15.37 2.16 5.19
N GLY A 251 -15.06 1.39 6.23
CA GLY A 251 -15.44 -0.03 6.32
C GLY A 251 -14.55 -0.98 5.50
N TRP A 252 -13.48 -0.47 4.90
CA TRP A 252 -12.42 -1.24 4.27
C TRP A 252 -11.07 -0.93 4.91
N ARG A 253 -10.11 -1.83 4.72
CA ARG A 253 -8.72 -1.76 5.18
C ARG A 253 -7.75 -2.19 4.10
N LEU A 254 -6.47 -1.90 4.31
CA LEU A 254 -5.42 -2.39 3.43
C LEU A 254 -5.35 -3.93 3.48
N PHE A 255 -5.05 -4.51 2.31
CA PHE A 255 -4.73 -5.93 2.14
C PHE A 255 -3.45 -6.28 2.91
N ASN A 256 -3.47 -7.39 3.64
CA ASN A 256 -2.36 -7.89 4.46
C ASN A 256 -1.91 -9.29 3.99
N PHE A 257 -0.84 -9.83 4.60
CA PHE A 257 -0.30 -11.13 4.22
C PHE A 257 -1.28 -12.30 4.47
N ASN A 258 -2.09 -12.25 5.52
CA ASN A 258 -3.08 -13.29 5.79
C ASN A 258 -4.21 -13.29 4.76
N ASP A 259 -4.65 -12.12 4.29
CA ASP A 259 -5.60 -12.01 3.18
C ASP A 259 -5.03 -12.65 1.90
N TYR A 260 -3.76 -12.37 1.60
CA TYR A 260 -3.05 -13.01 0.49
C TYR A 260 -3.03 -14.54 0.61
N VAL A 261 -2.78 -15.08 1.81
CA VAL A 261 -2.77 -16.53 2.05
C VAL A 261 -4.17 -17.15 1.87
N ILE A 262 -5.24 -16.48 2.31
CA ILE A 262 -6.62 -16.92 2.04
C ILE A 262 -6.90 -16.93 0.54
N VAL A 263 -6.47 -15.90 -0.20
CA VAL A 263 -6.70 -15.80 -1.65
C VAL A 263 -5.92 -16.84 -2.45
N ILE A 264 -4.64 -17.09 -2.13
CA ILE A 264 -3.86 -18.11 -2.87
C ILE A 264 -4.35 -19.53 -2.55
N ASN A 265 -4.82 -19.78 -1.33
CA ASN A 265 -5.40 -21.05 -0.90
C ASN A 265 -6.95 -21.07 -1.00
N ALA A 266 -7.52 -20.33 -1.94
CA ALA A 266 -8.96 -20.35 -2.19
C ALA A 266 -9.44 -21.75 -2.58
N GLU A 267 -10.65 -22.14 -2.18
CA GLU A 267 -11.19 -23.52 -2.30
C GLU A 267 -11.12 -24.12 -3.72
N TRP A 268 -11.12 -23.27 -4.75
CA TRP A 268 -11.13 -23.65 -6.17
C TRP A 268 -9.84 -23.28 -6.91
N ASN A 269 -8.76 -22.95 -6.18
CA ASN A 269 -7.51 -22.44 -6.76
C ASN A 269 -6.36 -23.47 -6.82
N ASP A 270 -6.53 -24.55 -7.57
CA ASP A 270 -5.46 -25.53 -7.84
C ASP A 270 -4.27 -24.95 -8.63
N ASP A 271 -4.44 -23.75 -9.23
CA ASP A 271 -3.45 -23.05 -10.05
C ASP A 271 -2.49 -22.15 -9.24
N GLY A 272 -2.69 -22.02 -7.92
CA GLY A 272 -1.84 -21.22 -7.02
C GLY A 272 -1.70 -19.76 -7.48
N VAL A 273 -0.47 -19.27 -7.65
CA VAL A 273 -0.15 -17.90 -8.11
C VAL A 273 -0.80 -17.58 -9.47
N LYS A 274 -0.94 -18.57 -10.36
CA LYS A 274 -1.57 -18.39 -11.67
C LYS A 274 -3.06 -18.11 -11.59
N GLY A 275 -3.75 -18.71 -10.62
CA GLY A 275 -5.18 -18.48 -10.40
C GLY A 275 -5.51 -17.26 -9.54
N MET A 276 -4.51 -16.54 -9.01
CA MET A 276 -4.68 -15.17 -8.50
C MET A 276 -4.69 -14.10 -9.60
N ARG A 277 -3.99 -14.38 -10.70
CA ARG A 277 -3.76 -13.43 -11.80
C ARG A 277 -4.98 -13.35 -12.70
N SER A 278 -5.29 -12.14 -13.18
CA SER A 278 -6.31 -11.92 -14.21
C SER A 278 -5.94 -12.63 -15.52
N THR A 279 -6.96 -13.18 -16.18
CA THR A 279 -6.88 -13.67 -17.57
C THR A 279 -6.59 -12.55 -18.56
N TYR A 280 -6.92 -11.29 -18.21
CA TYR A 280 -6.68 -10.13 -19.05
C TYR A 280 -5.29 -9.54 -18.82
N GLY A 281 -4.39 -9.77 -19.79
CA GLY A 281 -3.10 -9.08 -19.86
C GLY A 281 -2.10 -9.40 -18.75
N PHE A 282 -2.35 -10.42 -17.93
CA PHE A 282 -1.44 -10.85 -16.85
C PHE A 282 -1.21 -12.38 -16.79
N SER A 283 -1.63 -13.10 -17.84
CA SER A 283 -1.36 -14.52 -18.07
C SER A 283 -1.85 -15.47 -16.96
N GLY A 284 -2.88 -15.08 -16.21
CA GLY A 284 -3.51 -15.91 -15.20
C GLY A 284 -4.71 -16.71 -15.68
N THR A 285 -5.25 -17.53 -14.78
CA THR A 285 -6.53 -18.25 -14.93
C THR A 285 -7.65 -17.66 -14.08
N ASN A 286 -7.31 -16.83 -13.09
CA ASN A 286 -8.22 -16.17 -12.16
C ASN A 286 -9.19 -17.12 -11.41
N TYR A 287 -8.75 -18.35 -11.09
CA TYR A 287 -9.57 -19.33 -10.37
C TYR A 287 -9.90 -18.93 -8.92
N SER A 288 -9.05 -18.17 -8.23
CA SER A 288 -9.38 -17.58 -6.92
C SER A 288 -10.41 -16.44 -7.01
N GLY A 289 -10.62 -15.86 -8.19
CA GLY A 289 -11.46 -14.67 -8.38
C GLY A 289 -10.79 -13.34 -8.02
N PHE A 290 -9.55 -13.31 -7.55
CA PHE A 290 -8.90 -12.06 -7.10
C PHE A 290 -8.68 -11.01 -8.22
N SER A 291 -8.61 -11.42 -9.48
CA SER A 291 -8.47 -10.51 -10.64
C SER A 291 -7.25 -9.58 -10.52
N LEU A 292 -6.10 -10.11 -10.08
CA LEU A 292 -4.87 -9.31 -9.97
C LEU A 292 -4.39 -8.87 -11.36
N VAL A 293 -4.11 -7.58 -11.53
CA VAL A 293 -3.56 -7.02 -12.76
C VAL A 293 -2.14 -6.49 -12.54
N GLY A 294 -1.26 -6.70 -13.51
CA GLY A 294 0.12 -6.23 -13.45
C GLY A 294 0.24 -4.72 -13.63
N ALA A 295 0.02 -3.94 -12.56
CA ALA A 295 0.14 -2.48 -12.59
C ALA A 295 1.59 -1.96 -12.70
N GLY A 296 2.59 -2.81 -12.51
CA GLY A 296 3.99 -2.40 -12.43
C GLY A 296 4.31 -1.64 -11.14
N LEU A 297 5.29 -0.74 -11.21
CA LEU A 297 5.69 0.15 -10.14
C LEU A 297 6.14 1.53 -10.66
N ARG A 298 6.18 2.53 -9.77
CA ARG A 298 6.97 3.77 -9.90
C ARG A 298 8.24 3.61 -9.08
N ASP A 299 9.39 3.65 -9.73
CA ASP A 299 10.70 3.54 -9.09
C ASP A 299 11.13 4.90 -8.49
N PRO A 300 11.59 4.98 -7.23
CA PRO A 300 12.05 6.23 -6.61
C PRO A 300 13.14 6.93 -7.45
N GLU A 301 14.03 6.19 -8.10
CA GLU A 301 15.13 6.71 -8.91
C GLU A 301 14.61 7.33 -10.21
N GLY A 302 14.58 8.67 -10.25
CA GLY A 302 14.22 9.45 -11.45
C GLY A 302 12.74 9.41 -11.85
N GLY A 303 11.90 8.66 -11.15
CA GLY A 303 10.46 8.56 -11.46
C GLY A 303 10.13 7.60 -12.59
N VAL A 304 10.95 6.57 -12.78
CA VAL A 304 10.79 5.63 -13.89
C VAL A 304 9.71 4.61 -13.58
N PHE A 305 8.71 4.52 -14.45
CA PHE A 305 7.68 3.49 -14.37
C PHE A 305 8.17 2.18 -15.01
N LYS A 306 8.01 1.06 -14.30
CA LYS A 306 8.56 -0.26 -14.71
C LYS A 306 7.48 -1.35 -14.64
N SER A 307 7.65 -2.39 -15.45
CA SER A 307 6.94 -3.69 -15.34
C SER A 307 5.42 -3.71 -15.50
N LEU A 308 4.80 -2.71 -16.15
CA LEU A 308 3.38 -2.79 -16.54
C LEU A 308 3.08 -4.06 -17.34
N LYS A 309 1.96 -4.72 -17.02
CA LYS A 309 1.52 -6.05 -17.53
C LYS A 309 2.52 -7.19 -17.29
N LYS A 310 3.58 -6.99 -16.50
CA LYS A 310 4.61 -7.99 -16.21
C LYS A 310 4.71 -8.36 -14.73
N VAL A 311 4.52 -7.40 -13.83
CA VAL A 311 4.52 -7.64 -12.37
C VAL A 311 3.43 -6.80 -11.72
N ALA A 312 2.83 -7.31 -10.65
CA ALA A 312 1.98 -6.58 -9.74
C ALA A 312 2.69 -6.48 -8.39
N PHE A 313 2.73 -5.29 -7.79
CA PHE A 313 3.32 -5.03 -6.47
C PHE A 313 2.28 -4.37 -5.58
N TRP A 314 2.34 -4.66 -4.28
CA TRP A 314 1.55 -4.03 -3.23
C TRP A 314 2.34 -4.02 -1.92
N PHE A 315 2.02 -3.06 -1.05
CA PHE A 315 2.49 -3.06 0.33
C PHE A 315 1.49 -3.76 1.26
N TYR A 316 2.00 -4.25 2.37
CA TYR A 316 1.21 -4.61 3.56
C TYR A 316 1.27 -3.46 4.59
N PRO A 317 0.30 -3.37 5.51
CA PRO A 317 0.28 -2.34 6.55
C PRO A 317 1.26 -2.65 7.70
N GLN A 318 2.54 -2.86 7.37
CA GLN A 318 3.58 -3.27 8.32
C GLN A 318 4.97 -2.82 7.86
N GLU A 319 5.79 -2.35 8.80
CA GLU A 319 7.19 -1.99 8.56
C GLU A 319 8.08 -3.25 8.52
N HIS A 320 9.10 -3.24 7.67
CA HIS A 320 9.95 -4.42 7.47
C HIS A 320 11.11 -4.46 8.46
N SER A 321 11.34 -5.60 9.11
CA SER A 321 12.32 -5.76 10.20
C SER A 321 13.79 -5.56 9.79
N TYR A 322 14.12 -5.71 8.50
CA TYR A 322 15.45 -5.39 7.93
C TYR A 322 15.86 -3.94 8.20
N ASP A 323 14.96 -3.00 7.93
CA ASP A 323 15.11 -1.58 8.26
C ASP A 323 13.72 -0.92 8.28
N VAL A 324 13.19 -0.76 9.49
CA VAL A 324 11.85 -0.19 9.73
C VAL A 324 11.71 1.27 9.28
N THR A 325 12.83 1.98 9.07
CA THR A 325 12.79 3.39 8.69
C THR A 325 12.44 3.58 7.22
N VAL A 326 12.96 2.72 6.34
CA VAL A 326 12.87 2.88 4.88
C VAL A 326 12.27 1.68 4.13
N TYR A 327 12.10 0.51 4.75
CA TYR A 327 11.41 -0.63 4.13
C TYR A 327 10.03 -0.90 4.74
N ALA A 328 9.10 -1.30 3.89
CA ALA A 328 7.80 -1.84 4.27
C ALA A 328 7.66 -3.28 3.77
N MET A 329 6.88 -4.07 4.48
CA MET A 329 6.52 -5.42 4.05
C MET A 329 5.58 -5.32 2.86
N GLY A 330 5.62 -6.31 1.96
CA GLY A 330 4.83 -6.28 0.74
C GLY A 330 4.84 -7.60 0.00
N GLY A 331 4.18 -7.62 -1.15
CA GLY A 331 4.14 -8.79 -2.01
C GLY A 331 4.27 -8.39 -3.47
N TYR A 332 4.78 -9.32 -4.27
CA TYR A 332 4.74 -9.20 -5.73
C TYR A 332 4.42 -10.52 -6.40
N VAL A 333 3.74 -10.43 -7.53
CA VAL A 333 3.45 -11.56 -8.41
C VAL A 333 3.92 -11.24 -9.81
N SER A 334 4.64 -12.16 -10.43
CA SER A 334 5.08 -12.05 -11.83
C SER A 334 4.08 -12.70 -12.78
N GLY A 335 3.91 -12.11 -13.97
CA GLY A 335 3.18 -12.74 -15.07
C GLY A 335 3.96 -13.87 -15.76
N SER A 336 5.23 -14.09 -15.41
CA SER A 336 6.15 -15.01 -16.10
C SER A 336 6.74 -16.12 -15.22
N ASN A 337 6.37 -16.23 -13.95
CA ASN A 337 6.76 -17.32 -13.05
C ASN A 337 5.71 -17.47 -11.93
N GLU A 338 5.80 -18.58 -11.20
CA GLU A 338 4.86 -18.91 -10.11
C GLU A 338 5.47 -18.68 -8.71
N ARG A 339 6.35 -17.68 -8.54
CA ARG A 339 6.83 -17.32 -7.18
C ARG A 339 5.66 -16.77 -6.37
N ALA A 340 5.36 -17.46 -5.28
CA ALA A 340 4.45 -17.01 -4.23
C ALA A 340 5.14 -15.94 -3.35
N PRO A 341 4.51 -14.78 -3.08
CA PRO A 341 4.90 -13.87 -2.00
C PRO A 341 5.18 -14.61 -0.68
N GLN A 342 6.27 -14.21 -0.01
CA GLN A 342 6.71 -14.73 1.28
C GLN A 342 6.31 -13.78 2.43
N PRO A 343 6.21 -14.25 3.68
CA PRO A 343 5.85 -13.39 4.81
C PRO A 343 6.90 -12.32 5.13
N ASP A 344 8.14 -12.50 4.69
CA ASP A 344 9.28 -11.58 4.83
C ASP A 344 9.68 -10.90 3.51
N ASP A 345 8.82 -10.90 2.48
CA ASP A 345 9.00 -10.05 1.31
C ASP A 345 8.70 -8.57 1.67
N GLY A 346 9.47 -7.64 1.10
CA GLY A 346 9.34 -6.21 1.32
C GLY A 346 10.19 -5.38 0.37
N ASP A 347 9.93 -4.08 0.31
CA ASP A 347 10.65 -3.13 -0.55
C ASP A 347 10.68 -1.72 0.07
N LEU A 348 11.42 -0.80 -0.55
CA LEU A 348 11.54 0.58 -0.08
C LEU A 348 10.16 1.27 -0.07
N LYS A 349 9.84 1.93 1.05
CA LYS A 349 8.62 2.73 1.25
C LYS A 349 8.40 3.80 0.17
N THR A 350 9.47 4.22 -0.52
CA THR A 350 9.46 5.23 -1.57
C THR A 350 9.10 4.70 -2.98
N TYR A 351 8.93 3.40 -3.18
CA TYR A 351 8.31 2.87 -4.40
C TYR A 351 6.82 3.18 -4.46
N GLY A 352 6.29 3.48 -5.66
CA GLY A 352 4.86 3.57 -5.88
C GLY A 352 4.27 2.22 -6.32
N PHE A 353 3.43 1.62 -5.48
CA PHE A 353 2.77 0.33 -5.72
C PHE A 353 1.24 0.43 -5.75
N SER A 354 0.57 -0.56 -6.34
CA SER A 354 -0.90 -0.59 -6.40
C SER A 354 -1.51 -1.03 -5.07
N VAL A 355 -2.66 -0.45 -4.71
CA VAL A 355 -3.37 -0.75 -3.46
C VAL A 355 -4.59 -1.65 -3.70
N ARG A 356 -4.77 -2.65 -2.84
CA ARG A 356 -5.96 -3.50 -2.72
C ARG A 356 -6.60 -3.27 -1.35
N CYS A 357 -7.92 -3.22 -1.34
CA CYS A 357 -8.72 -3.02 -0.14
C CYS A 357 -9.56 -4.25 0.18
N VAL A 358 -9.62 -4.59 1.47
CA VAL A 358 -10.39 -5.69 2.06
C VAL A 358 -11.44 -5.10 2.98
N LYS A 359 -12.66 -5.64 2.96
CA LYS A 359 -13.73 -5.18 3.83
C LYS A 359 -13.45 -5.63 5.27
N VAL A 360 -13.69 -4.75 6.24
CA VAL A 360 -13.67 -5.13 7.65
C VAL A 360 -14.97 -5.89 7.95
N GLU A 361 -14.86 -7.04 8.63
CA GLU A 361 -15.99 -7.91 9.03
C GLU A 361 -16.44 -7.62 10.48
#